data_AF-A0A9N9NEG8-F1
#
_entry.id   AF-A0A9N9NEG8-F1
#
_cell.length_a   1.000
_cell.length_b   1.000
_cell.length_c   1.000
_cell.angle_alpha   90.00
_cell.angle_beta   90.00
_cell.angle_gamma   90.00
#
_symmetry.space_group_name_H-M   'P 1'
#
loop_
_entity.id
_entity.type
_entity.pdbx_description
1 polymer ?
#
loop_
_entity_poly.entity_id
_entity_poly.type
_entity_poly.pdbx_seq_one_letter_code
_entity_poly.pdbx_strand_id
1 'polypeptide(L)'
;DITRIGRVYKYRVYRLVVLAFCPKGDKEYVNHIDGNSTNNRTSNLGWCTPKENTRHDVRLGLYSNNPIRRAFKIFDDENFRP
;
A
#
# COMPACT_ATOMS: atom_id res chain seq x y z
N ASP A 1 0.34 -39.97 -11.87
CA ASP A 1 0.70 -38.74 -11.15
C ASP A 1 0.29 -37.50 -11.91
N ILE A 2 -0.66 -36.74 -11.36
CA ILE A 2 -1.02 -35.40 -11.87
C ILE A 2 -0.14 -34.37 -11.16
N THR A 3 0.95 -33.97 -11.79
CA THR A 3 1.83 -32.91 -11.29
C THR A 3 1.08 -31.58 -11.26
N ARG A 4 0.70 -31.13 -10.05
CA ARG A 4 0.17 -29.76 -9.84
C ARG A 4 1.29 -28.76 -10.09
N ILE A 5 1.28 -28.13 -11.26
CA ILE A 5 2.06 -26.90 -11.50
C ILE A 5 1.31 -25.77 -10.78
N GLY A 6 1.66 -25.51 -9.52
CA GLY A 6 1.08 -24.44 -8.72
C GLY A 6 1.56 -23.06 -9.19
N ARG A 7 0.65 -22.09 -9.32
CA ARG A 7 1.00 -20.68 -9.50
C ARG A 7 1.18 -20.03 -8.12
N VAL A 8 2.30 -19.33 -7.94
CA VAL A 8 2.58 -18.57 -6.72
C VAL A 8 2.23 -17.10 -6.95
N TYR A 9 1.43 -16.55 -6.04
CA TYR A 9 1.07 -15.13 -6.03
C TYR A 9 1.66 -14.48 -4.78
N LYS A 10 2.24 -13.30 -4.94
CA LYS A 10 2.64 -12.46 -3.81
C LYS A 10 1.52 -11.45 -3.56
N TYR A 11 1.32 -11.06 -2.31
CA TYR A 11 0.36 -10.04 -1.92
C TYR A 11 0.95 -9.18 -0.82
N ARG A 12 0.57 -7.90 -0.78
CA ARG A 12 0.91 -7.04 0.36
C ARG A 12 -0.04 -7.32 1.53
N VAL A 13 0.52 -7.56 2.71
CA VAL A 13 -0.26 -7.91 3.92
C VAL A 13 -1.32 -6.87 4.22
N TYR A 14 -0.97 -5.57 4.19
CA TYR A 14 -1.92 -4.50 4.51
C TYR A 14 -3.13 -4.42 3.56
N ARG A 15 -2.97 -4.79 2.28
CA ARG A 15 -4.07 -4.87 1.32
C ARG A 15 -5.01 -6.01 1.68
N LEU A 16 -4.48 -7.17 2.05
CA LEU A 16 -5.29 -8.30 2.51
C LEU A 16 -6.06 -7.95 3.79
N VAL A 17 -5.40 -7.30 4.75
CA VAL A 17 -6.01 -6.84 6.00
C VAL A 17 -7.16 -5.86 5.71
N VAL A 18 -6.93 -4.81 4.93
CA VAL A 18 -7.99 -3.84 4.61
C VAL A 18 -9.13 -4.47 3.82
N LEU A 19 -8.85 -5.36 2.86
CA LEU A 19 -9.89 -6.06 2.11
C LEU A 19 -10.75 -6.97 3.01
N ALA A 20 -10.16 -7.57 4.05
CA ALA A 20 -10.87 -8.46 4.96
C ALA A 20 -11.67 -7.72 6.03
N PHE A 21 -11.18 -6.59 6.53
CA PHE A 21 -11.71 -5.95 7.73
C PHE A 21 -12.31 -4.55 7.52
N CYS A 22 -12.08 -3.92 6.37
CA CYS A 22 -12.59 -2.58 6.08
C CYS A 22 -13.54 -2.61 4.87
N PRO A 23 -14.83 -2.25 5.04
CA PRO A 23 -15.76 -2.12 3.93
C PRO A 23 -15.17 -1.21 2.84
N LYS A 24 -15.20 -1.68 1.59
CA LYS A 24 -14.70 -0.92 0.45
C LYS A 24 -15.76 0.08 -0.01
N GLY A 25 -15.44 1.37 0.07
CA GLY A 25 -16.19 2.45 -0.58
C GLY A 25 -15.62 2.80 -1.96
N ASP A 26 -15.81 4.05 -2.42
CA ASP A 26 -15.37 4.51 -3.75
C ASP A 26 -13.87 4.78 -3.88
N LYS A 27 -13.11 4.51 -2.83
CA LYS A 27 -11.67 4.78 -2.75
C LYS A 27 -10.87 3.53 -3.14
N GLU A 28 -9.81 3.71 -3.92
CA GLU A 28 -9.07 2.58 -4.52
C GLU A 28 -7.69 2.31 -3.88
N TYR A 29 -7.16 3.30 -3.16
CA TYR A 29 -5.83 3.23 -2.56
C TYR A 29 -5.95 2.98 -1.07
N VAL A 30 -4.93 2.36 -0.51
CA VAL A 30 -4.84 2.13 0.93
C VAL A 30 -3.62 2.84 1.46
N ASN A 31 -3.78 3.64 2.51
CA ASN A 31 -2.71 4.35 3.19
C ASN A 31 -2.45 3.78 4.59
N HIS A 32 -1.22 3.97 5.07
CA HIS A 32 -0.84 3.83 6.48
C HIS A 32 -0.93 5.21 7.14
N ILE A 33 -1.75 5.33 8.19
CA ILE A 33 -2.07 6.61 8.84
C ILE A 33 -0.85 7.21 9.56
N ASP A 34 0.02 6.36 10.10
CA ASP A 34 1.27 6.77 10.74
C ASP A 34 2.44 6.95 9.75
N GLY A 35 2.23 6.62 8.46
CA GLY A 35 3.28 6.63 7.45
C GLY A 35 4.30 5.48 7.55
N ASN A 36 4.10 4.52 8.45
CA ASN A 36 4.96 3.35 8.62
C ASN A 36 4.36 2.14 7.89
N SER A 37 4.98 1.76 6.77
CA SER A 37 4.53 0.64 5.92
C SER A 37 4.56 -0.74 6.60
N THR A 38 5.25 -0.88 7.74
CA THR A 38 5.34 -2.13 8.50
C THR A 38 4.20 -2.29 9.54
N ASN A 39 3.53 -1.20 9.90
CA ASN A 39 2.43 -1.21 10.87
C ASN A 39 1.11 -1.57 10.18
N ASN A 40 0.84 -2.87 10.05
CA ASN A 40 -0.31 -3.40 9.32
C ASN A 40 -1.58 -3.59 10.18
N ARG A 41 -1.67 -2.93 11.34
CA ARG A 41 -2.88 -2.99 12.17
C ARG A 41 -4.04 -2.35 11.41
N THR A 42 -5.23 -2.96 11.44
CA THR A 42 -6.42 -2.42 10.77
C THR A 42 -6.71 -0.97 11.15
N SER A 43 -6.48 -0.61 12.42
CA SER A 43 -6.63 0.77 12.91
C SER A 43 -5.65 1.78 12.33
N ASN A 44 -4.54 1.31 11.75
CA ASN A 44 -3.53 2.13 11.09
C ASN A 44 -3.73 2.20 9.56
N LEU A 45 -4.71 1.47 9.02
CA LEU A 45 -4.93 1.37 7.58
C LEU A 45 -6.25 2.03 7.20
N GLY A 46 -6.27 2.74 6.08
CA GLY A 46 -7.47 3.41 5.59
C GLY A 46 -7.56 3.42 4.07
N TRP A 47 -8.78 3.52 3.55
CA TRP A 47 -8.98 3.80 2.14
C TRP A 47 -8.78 5.29 1.85
N CYS A 48 -8.05 5.59 0.79
CA CYS A 48 -7.72 6.95 0.36
C CYS A 48 -7.83 7.10 -1.16
N THR A 49 -7.96 8.34 -1.61
CA THR A 49 -7.72 8.76 -3.00
C THR A 49 -6.23 9.08 -3.20
N PRO A 50 -5.72 9.09 -4.45
CA PRO A 50 -4.34 9.52 -4.72
C PRO A 50 -3.99 10.90 -4.15
N LYS A 51 -4.95 11.83 -4.21
CA LYS A 51 -4.81 13.20 -3.70
C LYS A 51 -4.69 13.23 -2.18
N GLU A 52 -5.49 12.44 -1.47
CA GLU A 52 -5.40 12.31 -0.01
C GLU A 52 -4.07 11.67 0.41
N ASN A 53 -3.64 10.60 -0.27
CA ASN A 53 -2.38 9.93 0.04
C ASN A 53 -1.17 10.87 -0.13
N THR A 54 -1.12 11.58 -1.26
CA THR A 54 -0.05 12.57 -1.52
C THR A 54 -0.04 13.70 -0.49
N ARG A 55 -1.22 14.25 -0.16
CA ARG A 55 -1.33 15.29 0.88
C ARG A 55 -0.88 14.79 2.25
N HIS A 56 -1.17 13.53 2.57
CA HIS A 56 -0.77 12.91 3.82
C HIS A 56 0.75 12.74 3.91
N ASP A 57 1.38 12.24 2.84
CA ASP A 57 2.84 12.12 2.75
C ASP A 57 3.55 13.46 2.95
N VAL A 58 3.03 14.52 2.31
CA VAL A 58 3.55 15.88 2.47
C VAL A 58 3.40 16.34 3.92
N ARG A 59 2.23 16.13 4.54
CA ARG A 59 1.98 16.47 5.94
C ARG A 59 2.91 15.73 6.91
N LEU A 60 3.25 14.47 6.62
CA LEU A 60 4.17 13.69 7.44
C LEU A 60 5.65 13.97 7.14
N GLY A 61 5.97 14.87 6.18
CA GLY A 61 7.36 15.13 5.78
C GLY A 61 8.02 13.95 5.07
N LEU A 62 7.24 12.97 4.60
CA LEU A 62 7.74 11.79 3.88
C LEU A 62 8.03 12.10 2.40
N TYR A 63 7.66 13.30 1.94
CA TYR A 63 7.93 13.76 0.60
C TYR A 63 9.39 14.22 0.47
N SER A 64 10.24 13.31 0.01
CA SER A 64 11.64 13.58 -0.26
C SER A 64 11.82 14.06 -1.71
N ASN A 65 12.40 15.25 -1.90
CA ASN A 65 12.86 15.72 -3.22
C ASN A 65 14.15 15.01 -3.68
N ASN A 66 14.73 14.13 -2.86
CA ASN A 66 15.84 13.29 -3.29
C ASN A 66 15.31 12.26 -4.32
N PRO A 67 15.78 12.31 -5.59
CA PRO A 67 15.29 11.47 -6.67
C PRO A 67 15.50 9.98 -6.38
N ILE A 68 16.55 9.62 -5.63
CA ILE A 68 16.83 8.23 -5.24
C ILE A 68 15.74 7.72 -4.29
N ARG A 69 15.41 8.47 -3.23
CA ARG A 69 14.35 8.08 -2.28
C ARG A 69 12.97 8.05 -2.93
N ARG A 70 12.72 8.96 -3.88
CA ARG A 70 11.47 9.00 -4.65
C ARG A 70 11.36 7.77 -5.54
N ALA A 71 12.44 7.38 -6.22
CA ALA A 71 12.49 6.18 -7.04
C ALA A 71 12.27 4.92 -6.20
N PHE A 72 12.94 4.76 -5.04
CA PHE A 72 12.70 3.61 -4.15
C PHE A 72 11.24 3.48 -3.70
N LYS A 73 10.60 4.59 -3.31
CA LYS A 73 9.17 4.59 -2.94
C LYS A 73 8.27 4.21 -4.12
N ILE A 74 8.58 4.72 -5.32
CA ILE A 74 7.85 4.37 -6.55
C ILE A 74 8.07 2.90 -6.89
N PHE A 75 9.29 2.36 -6.80
CA PHE A 75 9.55 0.94 -7.04
C PHE A 75 8.83 0.05 -6.04
N ASP A 76 8.72 0.46 -4.77
CA ASP A 76 7.87 -0.25 -3.83
C ASP A 76 6.42 -0.26 -4.35
N ASP A 77 5.85 0.90 -4.69
CA ASP A 77 4.44 1.08 -5.10
C ASP A 77 4.05 0.63 -6.52
N GLU A 78 4.96 0.63 -7.49
CA GLU A 78 4.71 0.26 -8.89
C GLU A 78 5.04 -1.20 -9.20
N ASN A 79 6.03 -1.82 -8.54
CA ASN A 79 6.35 -3.23 -8.77
C ASN A 79 5.25 -4.20 -8.28
N PHE A 80 4.11 -3.69 -7.78
CA PHE A 80 3.05 -4.52 -7.23
C PHE A 80 1.66 -3.90 -7.36
N ARG A 81 1.37 -3.22 -8.48
CA ARG A 81 -0.02 -3.12 -8.94
C ARG A 81 -0.36 -4.45 -9.65
N PRO A 82 -1.46 -5.13 -9.29
CA PRO A 82 -1.89 -6.33 -10.00
C PRO A 82 -2.16 -6.02 -11.48
#